data_AF-A0A1Y2S8A5-F1
#
_entry.id   AF-A0A1Y2S8A5-F1
#
_cell.length_a   1.000
_cell.length_b   1.000
_cell.length_c   1.000
_cell.angle_alpha   90.00
_cell.angle_beta   90.00
_cell.angle_gamma   90.00
#
_symmetry.space_group_name_H-M   'P 1'
#
loop_
_entity.id
_entity.type
_entity.pdbx_description
1 polymer ?
#
loop_
_entity_poly.entity_id
_entity_poly.type
_entity_poly.pdbx_seq_one_letter_code
_entity_poly.pdbx_strand_id
1 'polypeptide(L)'
;MIDFEKWIPNTDWVPQFDLVTGKTSKPAFRLEINNKDISGKIQSRLISLTLTDNRGLESDQLDIELDDADGMLSLPRRGDILTLELGWDDHPLTSKGKFVVDEIEHVGAPDRLTIRARSTDFRGDLNVKREFSYHKQTLENIVSTIATRNQLKFKISEELKGISMHIDQTNESDVSFLTRIAKQEGAIASVKNGELLFVRQGQNKTASGQDIPPVLIIRQSGDNHRFSLSDREAYTSVVAQWQDTRIATKQTVKLKRVESKSGKVEIIVEYRSSESKSLGKNAYQKDKNKTTTAQQESASYLTGTQENVLTLSRIYSNKENAERAAKAVWEKVQRGAAQFSITLAKGRADVYPETPIQLKDFKPEIDGIHWTLVKVTHNLNDSGFTTSLDLEIKIDDVEIKTEIPK
;
A
#
# COMPACT_ATOMS: atom_id res chain seq x y z
N MET A 1 -13.31 22.67 22.34
CA MET A 1 -12.02 23.37 22.41
C MET A 1 -11.04 22.37 22.98
N ILE A 2 -10.41 21.58 22.11
CA ILE A 2 -9.51 20.50 22.54
C ILE A 2 -8.17 21.17 22.86
N ASP A 3 -7.68 20.93 24.06
CA ASP A 3 -6.46 21.50 24.61
C ASP A 3 -5.24 21.07 23.78
N PHE A 4 -4.61 22.05 23.10
CA PHE A 4 -3.56 21.84 22.10
C PHE A 4 -2.14 21.72 22.70
N GLU A 5 -1.99 21.70 24.02
CA GLU A 5 -0.67 21.72 24.69
C GLU A 5 -0.07 20.34 25.07
N LYS A 6 -0.70 19.20 24.71
CA LYS A 6 -0.14 17.88 25.04
C LYS A 6 -0.08 16.89 23.88
N TRP A 7 0.58 17.31 22.81
CA TRP A 7 1.31 16.37 21.96
C TRP A 7 2.47 17.08 21.26
N ILE A 8 3.59 17.17 21.97
CA ILE A 8 4.87 17.44 21.31
C ILE A 8 5.25 16.12 20.63
N PRO A 9 5.35 16.06 19.28
CA PRO A 9 5.78 14.86 18.60
C PRO A 9 7.16 14.48 19.14
N ASN A 10 7.37 13.20 19.45
CA ASN A 10 8.71 12.71 19.73
C ASN A 10 9.54 12.90 18.44
N THR A 11 10.38 13.93 18.43
CA THR A 11 11.35 14.23 17.37
C THR A 11 12.74 13.72 17.72
N ASP A 12 12.86 12.85 18.74
CA ASP A 12 14.13 12.29 19.23
C ASP A 12 14.83 11.42 18.17
N TRP A 13 14.16 11.08 17.06
CA TRP A 13 14.71 10.35 15.92
C TRP A 13 15.28 11.26 14.82
N VAL A 14 14.96 12.56 14.82
CA VAL A 14 15.56 13.54 13.91
C VAL A 14 16.80 14.08 14.57
N PRO A 15 17.98 14.00 13.95
CA PRO A 15 19.12 14.69 14.49
C PRO A 15 18.84 16.19 14.52
N GLN A 16 18.75 16.74 15.73
CA GLN A 16 18.58 18.17 15.92
C GLN A 16 19.90 18.86 15.59
N PHE A 17 19.83 20.01 14.93
CA PHE A 17 21.02 20.82 14.74
C PHE A 17 21.49 21.27 16.12
N ASP A 18 22.66 20.82 16.55
CA ASP A 18 23.23 21.27 17.80
C ASP A 18 23.76 22.69 17.60
N LEU A 19 22.99 23.68 18.08
CA LEU A 19 23.33 25.10 18.01
C LEU A 19 24.59 25.46 18.81
N VAL A 20 25.01 24.61 19.76
CA VAL A 20 26.17 24.83 20.62
C VAL A 20 27.44 24.26 20.00
N THR A 21 27.37 23.08 19.37
CA THR A 21 28.54 22.42 18.76
C THR A 21 28.64 22.60 17.24
N GLY A 22 27.58 23.08 16.59
CA GLY A 22 27.49 23.20 15.13
C GLY A 22 27.49 21.86 14.40
N LYS A 23 27.35 20.73 15.11
CA LYS A 23 27.38 19.40 14.51
C LYS A 23 26.03 19.06 13.88
N THR A 24 26.07 18.70 12.61
CA THR A 24 24.98 17.99 11.92
C THR A 24 25.28 16.49 11.98
N SER A 25 24.30 15.70 12.39
CA SER A 25 24.44 14.24 12.31
C SER A 25 24.57 13.83 10.86
N LYS A 26 25.47 12.89 10.61
CA LYS A 26 25.77 12.42 9.27
C LYS A 26 24.91 11.20 8.95
N PRO A 27 24.41 11.09 7.71
CA PRO A 27 23.83 9.86 7.24
C PRO A 27 24.76 8.67 7.41
N ALA A 28 24.19 7.55 7.85
CA ALA A 28 24.93 6.35 8.16
C ALA A 28 24.24 5.13 7.58
N PHE A 29 25.04 4.17 7.13
CA PHE A 29 24.56 2.88 6.67
C PHE A 29 25.52 1.80 7.11
N ARG A 30 24.98 0.59 7.26
CA ARG A 30 25.75 -0.63 7.38
C ARG A 30 25.30 -1.58 6.30
N LEU A 31 26.24 -2.05 5.51
CA LEU A 31 26.01 -3.04 4.46
C LEU A 31 26.89 -4.25 4.71
N GLU A 32 26.25 -5.40 4.80
CA GLU A 32 26.93 -6.69 4.85
C GLU A 32 26.66 -7.48 3.58
N ILE A 33 27.68 -8.16 3.05
CA ILE A 33 27.53 -9.17 2.01
C ILE A 33 27.87 -10.54 2.59
N ASN A 34 26.95 -11.49 2.50
CA ASN A 34 27.12 -12.85 3.05
C ASN A 34 27.59 -12.83 4.53
N ASN A 35 26.95 -11.99 5.36
CA ASN A 35 27.27 -11.75 6.78
C ASN A 35 28.67 -11.17 7.05
N LYS A 36 29.28 -10.53 6.05
CA LYS A 36 30.54 -9.80 6.20
C LYS A 36 30.33 -8.33 5.95
N ASP A 37 30.63 -7.51 6.95
CA ASP A 37 30.56 -6.05 6.83
C ASP A 37 31.52 -5.54 5.76
N ILE A 38 30.97 -4.79 4.81
CA ILE A 38 31.69 -4.12 3.72
C ILE A 38 31.57 -2.60 3.76
N SER A 39 30.86 -2.04 4.75
CA SER A 39 30.52 -0.61 4.84
C SER A 39 31.75 0.27 4.68
N GLY A 40 32.81 0.02 5.47
CA GLY A 40 34.05 0.79 5.42
C GLY A 40 34.82 0.67 4.09
N LYS A 41 34.58 -0.37 3.29
CA LYS A 41 35.23 -0.54 1.96
C LYS A 41 34.50 0.21 0.86
N ILE A 42 33.18 0.33 0.99
CA ILE A 42 32.34 0.93 -0.04
C ILE A 42 31.98 2.39 0.27
N GLN A 43 32.12 2.84 1.51
CA GLN A 43 31.71 4.19 1.94
C GLN A 43 32.35 5.30 1.10
N SER A 44 33.63 5.21 0.76
CA SER A 44 34.31 6.22 -0.08
C SER A 44 33.99 6.13 -1.57
N ARG A 45 33.29 5.07 -1.99
CA ARG A 45 32.91 4.80 -3.39
C ARG A 45 31.42 4.89 -3.61
N LEU A 46 30.62 5.03 -2.56
CA LEU A 46 29.17 5.05 -2.66
C LEU A 46 28.71 6.32 -3.36
N ILE A 47 28.16 6.17 -4.56
CA ILE A 47 27.53 7.26 -5.31
C ILE A 47 26.08 7.39 -4.85
N SER A 48 25.35 6.28 -4.82
CA SER A 48 23.97 6.26 -4.37
C SER A 48 23.57 4.92 -3.77
N LEU A 49 22.66 4.97 -2.79
CA LEU A 49 21.95 3.82 -2.25
C LEU A 49 20.47 4.17 -2.20
N THR A 50 19.66 3.40 -2.93
CA THR A 50 18.21 3.57 -2.99
C THR A 50 17.53 2.29 -2.51
N LEU A 51 16.74 2.39 -1.45
CA LEU A 51 15.86 1.33 -0.98
C LEU A 51 14.41 1.72 -1.27
N THR A 52 13.73 0.89 -2.05
CA THR A 52 12.30 1.01 -2.33
C THR A 52 11.54 -0.08 -1.58
N ASP A 53 10.79 0.31 -0.55
CA ASP A 53 9.89 -0.56 0.21
C ASP A 53 8.47 -0.42 -0.34
N ASN A 54 7.91 -1.53 -0.83
CA ASN A 54 6.56 -1.57 -1.39
C ASN A 54 5.60 -2.28 -0.43
N ARG A 55 4.33 -1.96 -0.58
CA ARG A 55 3.29 -2.65 0.16
C ARG A 55 3.01 -4.04 -0.42
N GLY A 56 2.93 -5.02 0.47
CA GLY A 56 2.39 -6.34 0.16
C GLY A 56 3.44 -7.34 -0.29
N LEU A 57 3.12 -8.16 -1.30
CA LEU A 57 4.04 -9.12 -1.90
C LEU A 57 4.77 -8.54 -3.13
N GLU A 58 4.73 -7.22 -3.30
CA GLU A 58 5.58 -6.54 -4.28
C GLU A 58 7.02 -6.58 -3.77
N SER A 59 7.97 -6.87 -4.65
CA SER A 59 9.36 -7.01 -4.24
C SER A 59 9.93 -5.66 -3.86
N ASP A 60 10.45 -5.56 -2.64
CA ASP A 60 11.36 -4.47 -2.28
C ASP A 60 12.64 -4.58 -3.12
N GLN A 61 13.22 -3.42 -3.43
CA GLN A 61 14.40 -3.30 -4.27
C GLN A 61 15.44 -2.41 -3.60
N LEU A 62 16.68 -2.91 -3.57
CA LEU A 62 17.87 -2.19 -3.17
C LEU A 62 18.76 -1.99 -4.39
N ASP A 63 18.98 -0.73 -4.76
CA ASP A 63 19.93 -0.32 -5.79
C ASP A 63 21.13 0.36 -5.10
N ILE A 64 22.35 -0.09 -5.45
CA ILE A 64 23.59 0.50 -4.96
C ILE A 64 24.45 0.85 -6.18
N GLU A 65 24.87 2.10 -6.26
CA GLU A 65 25.76 2.61 -7.30
C GLU A 65 27.11 2.97 -6.68
N LEU A 66 28.19 2.43 -7.23
CA LEU A 66 29.56 2.61 -6.75
C LEU A 66 30.46 3.18 -7.84
N ASP A 67 31.40 4.02 -7.43
CA ASP A 67 32.52 4.50 -8.24
C ASP A 67 33.59 3.41 -8.39
N ASP A 68 33.83 3.03 -9.66
CA ASP A 68 34.85 2.06 -10.06
C ASP A 68 35.87 2.67 -11.04
N ALA A 69 36.11 3.98 -10.98
CA ALA A 69 37.07 4.67 -11.86
C ALA A 69 38.51 4.09 -11.83
N ASP A 70 38.88 3.35 -10.78
CA ASP A 70 40.17 2.67 -10.67
C ASP A 70 40.12 1.16 -10.94
N GLY A 71 38.94 0.61 -11.26
CA GLY A 71 38.73 -0.81 -11.58
C GLY A 71 39.04 -1.77 -10.42
N MET A 72 39.05 -1.28 -9.18
CA MET A 72 39.43 -2.06 -8.00
C MET A 72 38.24 -2.80 -7.36
N LEU A 73 37.00 -2.54 -7.78
CA LEU A 73 35.84 -3.23 -7.24
C LEU A 73 35.70 -4.63 -7.83
N SER A 74 35.65 -5.62 -6.95
CA SER A 74 35.25 -6.97 -7.34
C SER A 74 33.73 -7.03 -7.54
N LEU A 75 33.28 -7.50 -8.69
CA LEU A 75 31.86 -7.76 -8.93
C LEU A 75 31.33 -8.80 -7.92
N PRO A 76 30.20 -8.53 -7.23
CA PRO A 76 29.56 -9.54 -6.40
C PRO A 76 29.03 -10.68 -7.27
N ARG A 77 28.59 -11.78 -6.65
CA ARG A 77 27.92 -12.86 -7.38
C ARG A 77 26.43 -12.66 -7.34
N ARG A 78 25.76 -13.00 -8.45
CA ARG A 78 24.31 -13.19 -8.43
C ARG A 78 23.97 -14.27 -7.41
N GLY A 79 23.07 -13.96 -6.48
CA GLY A 79 22.74 -14.84 -5.36
C GLY A 79 23.41 -14.46 -4.04
N ASP A 80 24.40 -13.55 -4.03
CA ASP A 80 24.95 -13.03 -2.78
C ASP A 80 23.86 -12.30 -1.98
N ILE A 81 23.90 -12.46 -0.65
CA ILE A 81 22.91 -11.87 0.27
C ILE A 81 23.47 -10.57 0.84
N LEU A 82 22.78 -9.47 0.58
CA LEU A 82 23.02 -8.17 1.18
C LEU A 82 22.13 -7.99 2.42
N THR A 83 22.70 -7.50 3.51
CA THR A 83 21.92 -7.05 4.69
C THR A 83 22.16 -5.57 4.87
N LEU A 84 21.08 -4.79 4.93
CA LEU A 84 21.15 -3.33 4.98
C LEU A 84 20.61 -2.83 6.32
N GLU A 85 21.36 -1.90 6.94
CA GLU A 85 20.88 -1.03 8.01
C GLU A 85 21.08 0.42 7.58
N LEU A 86 20.10 1.29 7.84
CA LEU A 86 20.12 2.70 7.45
C LEU A 86 19.75 3.58 8.63
N GLY A 87 20.35 4.77 8.71
CA GLY A 87 20.04 5.73 9.77
C GLY A 87 20.97 6.93 9.77
N TRP A 88 21.27 7.39 10.98
CA TRP A 88 22.11 8.55 11.27
C TRP A 88 23.18 8.14 12.29
N ASP A 89 24.40 8.64 12.18
CA ASP A 89 25.56 8.20 12.98
C ASP A 89 25.32 8.28 14.50
N ASP A 90 24.50 9.22 14.97
CA ASP A 90 24.23 9.44 16.40
C ASP A 90 23.05 8.60 16.94
N HIS A 91 22.44 7.75 16.10
CA HIS A 91 21.31 6.89 16.45
C HIS A 91 21.56 5.44 16.03
N PRO A 92 20.94 4.46 16.71
CA PRO A 92 20.96 3.08 16.24
C PRO A 92 20.45 2.99 14.79
N LEU A 93 21.20 2.30 13.94
CA LEU A 93 20.76 2.06 12.56
C LEU A 93 19.52 1.17 12.56
N THR A 94 18.57 1.48 11.68
CA THR A 94 17.37 0.67 11.52
C THR A 94 17.65 -0.45 10.52
N SER A 95 17.42 -1.70 10.93
CA SER A 95 17.50 -2.84 10.02
C SER A 95 16.44 -2.76 8.94
N LYS A 96 16.88 -2.88 7.68
CA LYS A 96 16.04 -2.84 6.48
C LYS A 96 15.84 -4.20 5.82
N GLY A 97 16.32 -5.27 6.47
CA GLY A 97 16.15 -6.63 5.99
C GLY A 97 17.27 -7.09 5.06
N LYS A 98 16.99 -8.19 4.35
CA LYS A 98 17.96 -8.91 3.53
C LYS A 98 17.52 -8.94 2.08
N PHE A 99 18.45 -8.68 1.18
CA PHE A 99 18.26 -8.59 -0.26
C PHE A 99 19.20 -9.56 -0.95
N VAL A 100 18.81 -10.10 -2.10
CA VAL A 100 19.65 -11.01 -2.87
C VAL A 100 19.98 -10.38 -4.21
N VAL A 101 21.28 -10.27 -4.49
CA VAL A 101 21.80 -9.72 -5.75
C VAL A 101 21.25 -10.52 -6.92
N ASP A 102 20.58 -9.85 -7.85
CA ASP A 102 19.97 -10.47 -9.03
C ASP A 102 20.50 -9.91 -10.34
N GLU A 103 20.93 -8.65 -10.34
CA GLU A 103 21.48 -7.95 -11.49
C GLU A 103 22.72 -7.13 -11.08
N ILE A 104 23.70 -7.13 -11.97
CA ILE A 104 24.95 -6.38 -11.83
C ILE A 104 25.21 -5.73 -13.18
N GLU A 105 25.37 -4.41 -13.17
CA GLU A 105 25.64 -3.61 -14.35
C GLU A 105 26.94 -2.84 -14.12
N HIS A 106 27.81 -2.81 -15.14
CA HIS A 106 29.01 -2.00 -15.15
C HIS A 106 28.99 -1.14 -16.42
N VAL A 107 29.07 0.18 -16.26
CA VAL A 107 29.14 1.13 -17.36
C VAL A 107 30.53 1.76 -17.43
N GLY A 108 30.96 2.19 -18.61
CA GLY A 108 32.23 2.88 -18.79
C GLY A 108 32.11 4.41 -18.63
N ALA A 109 33.25 5.07 -18.43
CA ALA A 109 33.51 6.52 -18.40
C ALA A 109 32.30 7.45 -18.11
N PRO A 110 32.11 7.90 -16.85
CA PRO A 110 32.82 7.42 -15.66
C PRO A 110 32.49 5.95 -15.38
N ASP A 111 33.48 5.17 -14.96
CA ASP A 111 33.28 3.74 -14.69
C ASP A 111 32.44 3.58 -13.41
N ARG A 112 31.27 2.92 -13.54
CA ARG A 112 30.34 2.75 -12.41
C ARG A 112 29.84 1.32 -12.34
N LEU A 113 29.70 0.85 -11.11
CA LEU A 113 29.12 -0.45 -10.79
C LEU A 113 27.76 -0.26 -10.11
N THR A 114 26.70 -0.76 -10.76
CA THR A 114 25.35 -0.81 -10.20
C THR A 114 25.02 -2.24 -9.78
N ILE A 115 24.65 -2.39 -8.51
CA ILE A 115 24.21 -3.66 -7.93
C ILE A 115 22.72 -3.51 -7.64
N ARG A 116 21.89 -4.32 -8.28
CA ARG A 116 20.47 -4.44 -7.94
C ARG A 116 20.25 -5.71 -7.13
N ALA A 117 19.45 -5.58 -6.08
CA ALA A 117 19.09 -6.68 -5.21
C ALA A 117 17.61 -6.59 -4.84
N ARG A 118 16.95 -7.75 -4.75
CA ARG A 118 15.54 -7.88 -4.38
C ARG A 118 15.39 -8.58 -3.06
N SER A 119 14.35 -8.25 -2.28
CA SER A 119 14.14 -8.85 -0.95
C SER A 119 14.20 -10.38 -0.99
N THR A 120 14.92 -10.96 -0.02
CA THR A 120 15.09 -12.41 0.17
C THR A 120 13.78 -13.14 0.34
N ASP A 121 12.77 -12.48 0.92
CA ASP A 121 11.47 -13.05 1.24
C ASP A 121 10.70 -13.50 -0.02
N PHE A 122 11.10 -12.99 -1.20
CA PHE A 122 10.48 -13.33 -2.47
C PHE A 122 11.25 -14.38 -3.27
N ARG A 123 12.37 -14.93 -2.79
CA ARG A 123 13.08 -16.00 -3.51
C ARG A 123 12.60 -17.39 -3.08
N GLY A 124 12.75 -18.36 -3.99
CA GLY A 124 12.45 -19.77 -3.74
C GLY A 124 11.11 -20.23 -4.32
N ASP A 125 10.50 -21.23 -3.66
CA ASP A 125 9.31 -21.93 -4.14
C ASP A 125 8.07 -21.03 -4.28
N LEU A 126 8.08 -19.85 -3.65
CA LEU A 126 7.06 -18.82 -3.74
C LEU A 126 6.90 -18.25 -5.17
N ASN A 127 7.99 -18.24 -5.95
CA ASN A 127 7.98 -17.76 -7.33
C ASN A 127 7.76 -18.87 -8.37
N VAL A 128 7.77 -20.13 -7.93
CA VAL A 128 7.56 -21.27 -8.83
C VAL A 128 6.10 -21.26 -9.29
N LYS A 129 5.88 -21.26 -10.60
CA LYS A 129 4.55 -21.34 -11.20
C LYS A 129 3.94 -22.72 -10.95
N ARG A 130 2.67 -22.76 -10.60
CA ARG A 130 1.96 -24.00 -10.25
C ARG A 130 0.59 -24.06 -10.87
N GLU A 131 0.09 -25.28 -10.94
CA GLU A 131 -1.30 -25.60 -11.26
C GLU A 131 -1.92 -26.35 -10.09
N PHE A 132 -2.95 -25.77 -9.47
CA PHE A 132 -3.66 -26.38 -8.35
C PHE A 132 -5.07 -25.84 -8.26
N SER A 133 -6.03 -26.71 -7.96
CA SER A 133 -7.43 -26.34 -7.77
C SER A 133 -7.82 -26.45 -6.31
N TYR A 134 -8.29 -25.35 -5.71
CA TYR A 134 -8.80 -25.32 -4.35
C TYR A 134 -10.32 -25.41 -4.40
N HIS A 135 -10.89 -26.55 -4.00
CA HIS A 135 -12.33 -26.76 -3.99
C HIS A 135 -12.93 -26.54 -2.59
N LYS A 136 -13.81 -25.54 -2.46
CA LYS A 136 -14.53 -25.19 -1.21
C LYS A 136 -13.60 -25.04 0.00
N GLN A 137 -12.40 -24.54 -0.22
CA GLN A 137 -11.43 -24.30 0.83
C GLN A 137 -11.68 -22.94 1.48
N THR A 138 -11.42 -22.84 2.78
CA THR A 138 -11.38 -21.54 3.47
C THR A 138 -10.11 -20.80 3.08
N LEU A 139 -10.17 -19.47 3.12
CA LEU A 139 -9.02 -18.64 2.83
C LEU A 139 -7.87 -18.90 3.81
N GLU A 140 -8.19 -19.19 5.08
CA GLU A 140 -7.22 -19.66 6.06
C GLU A 140 -6.51 -20.96 5.61
N ASN A 141 -7.25 -21.96 5.13
CA ASN A 141 -6.66 -23.21 4.65
C ASN A 141 -5.77 -22.99 3.42
N ILE A 142 -6.18 -22.12 2.50
CA ILE A 142 -5.40 -21.78 1.30
C ILE A 142 -4.09 -21.11 1.72
N VAL A 143 -4.15 -20.06 2.54
CA VAL A 143 -2.98 -19.32 3.04
C VAL A 143 -2.07 -20.25 3.85
N SER A 144 -2.62 -21.10 4.72
CA SER A 144 -1.88 -22.08 5.51
C SER A 144 -1.15 -23.11 4.65
N THR A 145 -1.82 -23.63 3.61
CA THR A 145 -1.23 -24.58 2.65
C THR A 145 -0.03 -23.95 1.94
N ILE A 146 -0.18 -22.70 1.50
CA ILE A 146 0.88 -21.96 0.81
C ILE A 146 2.03 -21.62 1.77
N ALA A 147 1.74 -21.21 3.00
CA ALA A 147 2.78 -20.92 3.98
C ALA A 147 3.59 -22.18 4.31
N THR A 148 2.92 -23.29 4.59
CA THR A 148 3.56 -24.55 4.99
C THR A 148 4.47 -25.09 3.88
N ARG A 149 4.01 -25.08 2.62
CA ARG A 149 4.85 -25.55 1.50
C ARG A 149 6.08 -24.67 1.26
N ASN A 150 6.02 -23.40 1.65
CA ASN A 150 7.14 -22.46 1.56
C ASN A 150 7.91 -22.33 2.88
N GLN A 151 7.66 -23.22 3.85
CA GLN A 151 8.34 -23.24 5.16
C GLN A 151 8.16 -21.94 5.97
N LEU A 152 7.02 -21.27 5.78
CA LEU A 152 6.64 -20.05 6.49
C LEU A 152 5.59 -20.35 7.56
N LYS A 153 5.64 -19.57 8.64
CA LYS A 153 4.48 -19.41 9.53
C LYS A 153 3.42 -18.56 8.81
N PHE A 154 2.19 -18.51 9.31
CA PHE A 154 1.20 -17.60 8.75
C PHE A 154 0.31 -16.95 9.80
N LYS A 155 -0.18 -15.76 9.47
CA LYS A 155 -1.24 -15.06 10.17
C LYS A 155 -2.23 -14.49 9.18
N ILE A 156 -3.51 -14.54 9.54
CA ILE A 156 -4.61 -14.03 8.74
C ILE A 156 -5.57 -13.24 9.63
N SER A 157 -6.09 -12.11 9.14
CA SER A 157 -7.12 -11.34 9.85
C SER A 157 -8.36 -12.19 10.13
N GLU A 158 -8.94 -12.06 11.33
CA GLU A 158 -10.05 -12.91 11.80
C GLU A 158 -11.24 -12.93 10.82
N GLU A 159 -11.63 -11.76 10.32
CA GLU A 159 -12.71 -11.57 9.36
C GLU A 159 -12.48 -12.22 7.98
N LEU A 160 -11.24 -12.57 7.65
CA LEU A 160 -10.89 -13.22 6.37
C LEU A 160 -10.89 -14.75 6.49
N LYS A 161 -10.74 -15.31 7.69
CA LYS A 161 -10.53 -16.76 7.90
C LYS A 161 -11.63 -17.63 7.32
N GLY A 162 -12.89 -17.27 7.61
CA GLY A 162 -14.06 -18.06 7.26
C GLY A 162 -14.51 -17.98 5.79
N ILE A 163 -13.83 -17.19 4.96
CA ILE A 163 -14.21 -17.01 3.56
C ILE A 163 -13.96 -18.32 2.81
N SER A 164 -15.01 -19.04 2.44
CA SER A 164 -14.93 -20.26 1.63
C SER A 164 -15.02 -19.91 0.14
N MET A 165 -14.13 -20.48 -0.67
CA MET A 165 -14.14 -20.26 -2.11
C MET A 165 -13.68 -21.48 -2.90
N HIS A 166 -14.08 -21.50 -4.17
CA HIS A 166 -13.43 -22.33 -5.18
C HIS A 166 -12.56 -21.43 -6.05
N ILE A 167 -11.28 -21.77 -6.18
CA ILE A 167 -10.32 -20.95 -6.90
C ILE A 167 -9.18 -21.81 -7.44
N ASP A 168 -8.75 -21.50 -8.65
CA ASP A 168 -7.66 -22.19 -9.31
C ASP A 168 -6.42 -21.31 -9.35
N GLN A 169 -5.27 -21.91 -9.04
CA GLN A 169 -3.94 -21.41 -9.33
C GLN A 169 -3.57 -22.01 -10.69
N THR A 170 -3.50 -21.20 -11.76
CA THR A 170 -3.31 -21.68 -13.14
C THR A 170 -2.06 -21.08 -13.73
N ASN A 171 -0.98 -21.87 -13.81
CA ASN A 171 0.35 -21.44 -14.24
C ASN A 171 0.81 -20.14 -13.54
N GLU A 172 0.50 -20.05 -12.25
CA GLU A 172 0.65 -18.85 -11.45
C GLU A 172 1.56 -19.16 -10.25
N SER A 173 2.47 -18.25 -9.91
CA SER A 173 3.30 -18.40 -8.71
C SER A 173 2.50 -18.18 -7.44
N ASP A 174 3.00 -18.64 -6.30
CA ASP A 174 2.32 -18.44 -5.01
C ASP A 174 2.20 -16.96 -4.66
N VAL A 175 3.23 -16.17 -4.99
CA VAL A 175 3.22 -14.72 -4.86
C VAL A 175 2.10 -14.09 -5.67
N SER A 176 2.01 -14.42 -6.95
CA SER A 176 0.97 -13.89 -7.83
C SER A 176 -0.41 -14.33 -7.36
N PHE A 177 -0.54 -15.61 -6.99
CA PHE A 177 -1.80 -16.21 -6.54
C PHE A 177 -2.32 -15.56 -5.25
N LEU A 178 -1.46 -15.43 -4.23
CA LEU A 178 -1.78 -14.73 -2.99
C LEU A 178 -2.10 -13.27 -3.22
N THR A 179 -1.33 -12.58 -4.07
CA THR A 179 -1.58 -11.16 -4.43
C THR A 179 -2.94 -11.01 -5.11
N ARG A 180 -3.31 -11.93 -6.00
CA ARG A 180 -4.58 -11.92 -6.70
C ARG A 180 -5.74 -12.16 -5.75
N ILE A 181 -5.63 -13.14 -4.84
CA ILE A 181 -6.66 -13.39 -3.83
C ILE A 181 -6.78 -12.20 -2.88
N ALA A 182 -5.66 -11.66 -2.41
CA ALA A 182 -5.62 -10.49 -1.55
C ALA A 182 -6.36 -9.31 -2.20
N LYS A 183 -6.07 -9.00 -3.47
CA LYS A 183 -6.79 -7.98 -4.24
C LYS A 183 -8.29 -8.25 -4.38
N GLN A 184 -8.70 -9.52 -4.59
CA GLN A 184 -10.13 -9.89 -4.68
C GLN A 184 -10.85 -9.71 -3.36
N GLU A 185 -10.15 -9.94 -2.26
CA GLU A 185 -10.70 -9.92 -0.91
C GLU A 185 -10.44 -8.62 -0.16
N GLY A 186 -9.92 -7.57 -0.80
CA GLY A 186 -9.62 -6.29 -0.14
C GLY A 186 -8.56 -6.41 0.96
N ALA A 187 -7.63 -7.33 0.77
CA ALA A 187 -6.56 -7.68 1.68
C ALA A 187 -5.20 -7.45 1.01
N ILE A 188 -4.14 -7.61 1.81
CA ILE A 188 -2.75 -7.62 1.39
C ILE A 188 -2.10 -8.87 1.93
N ALA A 189 -1.30 -9.52 1.09
CA ALA A 189 -0.36 -10.53 1.52
C ALA A 189 1.03 -9.88 1.66
N SER A 190 1.83 -10.25 2.64
CA SER A 190 3.26 -9.87 2.75
C SER A 190 4.03 -10.97 3.47
N VAL A 191 5.34 -11.10 3.25
CA VAL A 191 6.20 -11.99 4.02
C VAL A 191 7.12 -11.12 4.86
N LYS A 192 7.14 -11.35 6.17
CA LYS A 192 8.05 -10.66 7.09
C LYS A 192 8.54 -11.63 8.15
N ASN A 193 9.85 -11.65 8.40
CA ASN A 193 10.46 -12.46 9.47
C ASN A 193 10.08 -13.95 9.41
N GLY A 194 9.99 -14.54 8.20
CA GLY A 194 9.59 -15.95 8.02
C GLY A 194 8.11 -16.23 8.29
N GLU A 195 7.26 -15.20 8.31
CA GLU A 195 5.81 -15.30 8.50
C GLU A 195 5.07 -14.66 7.31
N LEU A 196 4.17 -15.43 6.69
CA LEU A 196 3.23 -14.96 5.68
C LEU A 196 2.03 -14.30 6.36
N LEU A 197 1.86 -13.01 6.12
CA LEU A 197 0.79 -12.19 6.67
C LEU A 197 -0.25 -11.95 5.60
N PHE A 198 -1.50 -12.29 5.89
CA PHE A 198 -2.64 -12.05 5.01
C PHE A 198 -3.68 -11.18 5.75
N VAL A 199 -3.55 -9.87 5.62
CA VAL A 199 -4.27 -8.90 6.47
C VAL A 199 -5.15 -7.98 5.65
N ARG A 200 -6.20 -7.42 6.27
CA ARG A 200 -6.99 -6.36 5.64
C ARG A 200 -6.14 -5.14 5.33
N GLN A 201 -6.33 -4.60 4.13
CA GLN A 201 -5.64 -3.40 3.69
C GLN A 201 -6.15 -2.14 4.41
N GLY A 202 -5.24 -1.27 4.84
CA GLY A 202 -5.59 0.05 5.38
C GLY A 202 -6.14 0.03 6.80
N GLN A 203 -6.02 -1.10 7.51
CA GLN A 203 -6.37 -1.20 8.93
C GLN A 203 -5.31 -0.57 9.84
N ASN A 204 -4.13 -0.25 9.30
CA ASN A 204 -2.99 0.32 10.05
C ASN A 204 -2.63 -0.50 11.29
N LYS A 205 -2.72 -1.82 11.15
CA LYS A 205 -2.42 -2.80 12.19
C LYS A 205 -1.20 -3.61 11.79
N THR A 206 -0.41 -3.98 12.78
CA THR A 206 0.71 -4.89 12.62
C THR A 206 0.22 -6.31 12.31
N ALA A 207 1.18 -7.17 11.95
CA ALA A 207 1.00 -8.62 11.82
C ALA A 207 0.28 -9.28 13.01
N SER A 208 0.49 -8.75 14.23
CA SER A 208 -0.11 -9.24 15.47
C SER A 208 -1.48 -8.60 15.76
N GLY A 209 -1.97 -7.72 14.89
CA GLY A 209 -3.24 -7.02 15.04
C GLY A 209 -3.19 -5.79 15.94
N GLN A 210 -2.00 -5.34 16.36
CA GLN A 210 -1.83 -4.12 17.16
C GLN A 210 -1.83 -2.88 16.27
N ASP A 211 -2.39 -1.77 16.72
CA ASP A 211 -2.37 -0.52 15.95
C ASP A 211 -0.94 0.01 15.79
N ILE A 212 -0.60 0.44 14.57
CA ILE A 212 0.67 1.09 14.27
C ILE A 212 0.56 2.55 14.71
N PRO A 213 1.47 3.07 15.54
CA PRO A 213 1.45 4.47 15.96
C PRO A 213 1.52 5.44 14.76
N PRO A 214 0.70 6.50 14.72
CA PRO A 214 0.72 7.46 13.64
C PRO A 214 1.99 8.31 13.68
N VAL A 215 2.47 8.67 12.50
CA VAL A 215 3.64 9.51 12.29
C VAL A 215 3.20 10.89 11.83
N LEU A 216 3.62 11.93 12.56
CA LEU A 216 3.39 13.31 12.15
C LEU A 216 4.45 13.77 11.14
N ILE A 217 3.99 14.24 9.99
CA ILE A 217 4.81 14.95 8.99
C ILE A 217 4.26 16.36 8.84
N ILE A 218 5.11 17.34 9.14
CA ILE A 218 4.80 18.78 9.00
C ILE A 218 5.34 19.31 7.68
N ARG A 219 4.75 20.40 7.17
CA ARG A 219 5.16 21.02 5.90
C ARG A 219 6.65 21.34 5.82
N GLN A 220 7.29 21.72 6.93
CA GLN A 220 8.72 22.05 6.96
C GLN A 220 9.65 20.82 6.93
N SER A 221 9.13 19.59 7.05
CA SER A 221 9.94 18.37 7.00
C SER A 221 10.48 18.03 5.59
N GLY A 222 9.98 18.69 4.55
CA GLY A 222 10.33 18.43 3.16
C GLY A 222 10.02 19.62 2.25
N ASP A 223 10.50 19.57 1.01
CA ASP A 223 10.42 20.68 0.05
C ASP A 223 9.40 20.42 -1.06
N ASN A 224 9.46 19.23 -1.68
CA ASN A 224 8.65 18.83 -2.82
C ASN A 224 7.52 17.91 -2.38
N HIS A 225 6.27 18.38 -2.51
CA HIS A 225 5.07 17.59 -2.28
C HIS A 225 4.09 17.72 -3.44
N ARG A 226 3.32 16.67 -3.68
CA ARG A 226 2.25 16.63 -4.66
C ARG A 226 1.01 16.02 -4.02
N PHE A 227 -0.06 16.78 -4.00
CA PHE A 227 -1.41 16.30 -3.74
C PHE A 227 -2.14 16.15 -5.07
N SER A 228 -2.78 15.01 -5.29
CA SER A 228 -3.61 14.75 -6.46
C SER A 228 -4.97 14.24 -6.03
N LEU A 229 -6.00 14.77 -6.65
CA LEU A 229 -7.39 14.37 -6.50
C LEU A 229 -7.91 14.01 -7.89
N SER A 230 -8.46 12.81 -8.05
CA SER A 230 -8.88 12.29 -9.35
C SER A 230 -10.38 12.07 -9.44
N ASP A 231 -11.09 12.93 -10.17
CA ASP A 231 -12.52 12.75 -10.47
C ASP A 231 -12.79 11.52 -11.35
N ARG A 232 -11.80 11.06 -12.13
CA ARG A 232 -11.93 9.83 -12.94
C ARG A 232 -12.11 8.58 -12.09
N GLU A 233 -11.65 8.63 -10.85
CA GLU A 233 -11.83 7.58 -9.84
C GLU A 233 -12.95 7.91 -8.84
N ALA A 234 -13.65 9.04 -9.00
CA ALA A 234 -14.80 9.40 -8.18
C ALA A 234 -16.07 8.63 -8.59
N TYR A 235 -16.00 7.29 -8.58
CA TYR A 235 -17.18 6.46 -8.77
C TYR A 235 -18.14 6.65 -7.59
N THR A 236 -19.39 6.97 -7.90
CA THR A 236 -20.45 7.12 -6.89
C THR A 236 -21.08 5.78 -6.55
N SER A 237 -20.86 4.75 -7.38
CA SER A 237 -21.27 3.38 -7.09
C SER A 237 -20.41 2.31 -7.77
N VAL A 238 -20.36 1.12 -7.17
CA VAL A 238 -19.78 -0.10 -7.76
C VAL A 238 -20.87 -1.14 -7.92
N VAL A 239 -20.94 -1.78 -9.08
CA VAL A 239 -21.90 -2.84 -9.41
C VAL A 239 -21.14 -4.15 -9.65
N ALA A 240 -21.51 -5.22 -8.95
CA ALA A 240 -21.08 -6.58 -9.29
C ALA A 240 -22.29 -7.44 -9.67
N GLN A 241 -22.03 -8.50 -10.44
CA GLN A 241 -23.08 -9.38 -10.95
C GLN A 241 -22.83 -10.82 -10.52
N TRP A 242 -23.86 -11.59 -10.21
CA TRP A 242 -23.75 -13.03 -10.02
C TRP A 242 -24.83 -13.80 -10.79
N GLN A 243 -24.58 -15.09 -11.02
CA GLN A 243 -25.59 -16.00 -11.56
C GLN A 243 -26.39 -16.62 -10.43
N ASP A 244 -27.71 -16.42 -10.43
CA ASP A 244 -28.60 -17.16 -9.55
C ASP A 244 -29.11 -18.41 -10.29
N THR A 245 -28.62 -19.58 -9.88
CA THR A 245 -29.00 -20.86 -10.48
C THR A 245 -30.44 -21.28 -10.16
N ARG A 246 -31.10 -20.63 -9.19
CA ARG A 246 -32.51 -20.91 -8.85
C ARG A 246 -33.47 -20.14 -9.76
N ILE A 247 -33.09 -18.94 -10.20
CA ILE A 247 -33.93 -18.02 -10.98
C ILE A 247 -33.46 -17.91 -12.45
N ALA A 248 -32.35 -18.59 -12.81
CA ALA A 248 -31.74 -18.61 -14.15
C ALA A 248 -31.48 -17.21 -14.76
N THR A 249 -31.36 -16.18 -13.91
CA THR A 249 -31.16 -14.78 -14.29
C THR A 249 -29.92 -14.22 -13.63
N LYS A 250 -29.33 -13.21 -14.27
CA LYS A 250 -28.25 -12.44 -13.66
C LYS A 250 -28.86 -11.50 -12.63
N GLN A 251 -28.26 -11.50 -11.45
CA GLN A 251 -28.61 -10.59 -10.37
C GLN A 251 -27.45 -9.62 -10.18
N THR A 252 -27.77 -8.39 -9.78
CA THR A 252 -26.75 -7.35 -9.55
C THR A 252 -26.80 -6.88 -8.12
N VAL A 253 -25.61 -6.68 -7.53
CA VAL A 253 -25.42 -5.96 -6.28
C VAL A 253 -24.82 -4.61 -6.65
N LYS A 254 -25.48 -3.51 -6.28
CA LYS A 254 -24.96 -2.16 -6.43
C LYS A 254 -24.66 -1.58 -5.06
N LEU A 255 -23.42 -1.19 -4.83
CA LEU A 255 -22.99 -0.41 -3.68
C LEU A 255 -22.98 1.06 -4.08
N LYS A 256 -23.72 1.91 -3.36
CA LYS A 256 -23.73 3.36 -3.58
C LYS A 256 -23.41 4.07 -2.27
N ARG A 257 -22.60 5.14 -2.34
CA ARG A 257 -22.43 6.08 -1.23
C ARG A 257 -23.72 6.87 -1.03
N VAL A 258 -24.22 6.86 0.19
CA VAL A 258 -25.29 7.76 0.64
C VAL A 258 -24.76 8.61 1.78
N GLU A 259 -24.90 9.91 1.63
CA GLU A 259 -24.58 10.86 2.71
C GLU A 259 -25.67 10.78 3.76
N SER A 260 -25.31 10.33 4.97
CA SER A 260 -26.22 10.36 6.10
C SER A 260 -26.25 11.76 6.75
N LYS A 261 -27.36 12.08 7.43
CA LYS A 261 -27.50 13.33 8.20
C LYS A 261 -26.48 13.45 9.35
N SER A 262 -25.79 12.37 9.72
CA SER A 262 -24.75 12.33 10.76
C SER A 262 -23.33 12.42 10.20
N GLY A 263 -23.14 12.62 8.90
CA GLY A 263 -21.82 12.66 8.26
C GLY A 263 -21.18 11.28 8.06
N LYS A 264 -21.84 10.19 8.46
CA LYS A 264 -21.43 8.82 8.12
C LYS A 264 -21.74 8.53 6.65
N VAL A 265 -20.81 7.87 5.95
CA VAL A 265 -21.05 7.31 4.62
C VAL A 265 -21.76 5.98 4.81
N GLU A 266 -22.98 5.86 4.29
CA GLU A 266 -23.73 4.60 4.30
C GLU A 266 -23.62 3.94 2.92
N ILE A 267 -23.41 2.62 2.91
CA ILE A 267 -23.46 1.81 1.68
C ILE A 267 -24.85 1.20 1.60
N ILE A 268 -25.61 1.56 0.56
CA ILE A 268 -26.84 0.84 0.20
C ILE A 268 -26.49 -0.26 -0.79
N VAL A 269 -26.99 -1.46 -0.49
CA VAL A 269 -26.97 -2.60 -1.40
C VAL A 269 -28.32 -2.67 -2.14
N GLU A 270 -28.35 -2.34 -3.42
CA GLU A 270 -29.55 -2.56 -4.26
C GLU A 270 -29.47 -3.90 -5.00
N TYR A 271 -30.56 -4.66 -4.96
CA TYR A 271 -30.74 -5.88 -5.75
C TYR A 271 -31.68 -5.62 -6.93
N ARG A 272 -31.25 -6.01 -8.14
CA ARG A 272 -32.11 -5.98 -9.34
C ARG A 272 -31.99 -7.30 -10.10
N SER A 273 -33.14 -7.87 -10.45
CA SER A 273 -33.22 -8.95 -11.43
C SER A 273 -33.10 -8.36 -12.83
N SER A 274 -32.35 -9.03 -13.71
CA SER A 274 -32.30 -8.68 -15.13
C SER A 274 -33.60 -9.10 -15.83
N GLU A 275 -34.75 -8.53 -15.47
CA GLU A 275 -35.93 -8.61 -16.33
C GLU A 275 -35.75 -7.65 -17.51
N SER A 276 -35.62 -8.22 -18.70
CA SER A 276 -35.64 -7.49 -19.96
C SER A 276 -36.99 -6.82 -20.16
N LYS A 277 -37.12 -5.56 -19.72
CA LYS A 277 -38.07 -4.60 -20.29
C LYS A 277 -37.30 -3.60 -21.14
N SER A 278 -37.39 -3.81 -22.45
CA SER A 278 -37.19 -2.76 -23.45
C SER A 278 -38.16 -1.61 -23.15
N LEU A 279 -37.67 -0.56 -22.51
CA LEU A 279 -38.36 0.73 -22.41
C LEU A 279 -37.42 1.80 -22.97
N GLY A 280 -37.96 2.53 -23.93
CA GLY A 280 -37.23 3.24 -24.96
C GLY A 280 -36.31 4.37 -24.50
N LYS A 281 -35.44 4.75 -25.43
CA LYS A 281 -34.77 6.06 -25.46
C LYS A 281 -35.78 7.15 -25.10
N ASN A 282 -35.60 7.82 -23.96
CA ASN A 282 -35.83 9.25 -23.71
C ASN A 282 -35.93 9.53 -22.21
N ALA A 283 -34.88 10.12 -21.62
CA ALA A 283 -34.97 11.13 -20.55
C ALA A 283 -33.56 11.63 -20.18
N TYR A 284 -32.86 12.22 -21.15
CA TYR A 284 -31.86 13.25 -20.85
C TYR A 284 -32.62 14.58 -20.88
N GLN A 285 -32.94 15.16 -19.72
CA GLN A 285 -32.99 16.60 -19.44
C GLN A 285 -33.70 16.94 -18.11
N LYS A 286 -33.08 17.91 -17.40
CA LYS A 286 -33.53 18.70 -16.22
C LYS A 286 -33.48 17.95 -14.88
N ASP A 287 -32.81 18.47 -13.84
CA ASP A 287 -32.93 19.82 -13.32
C ASP A 287 -31.61 20.57 -13.06
N LYS A 288 -31.61 21.85 -13.48
CA LYS A 288 -30.66 22.89 -13.05
C LYS A 288 -31.28 23.63 -11.86
N ASN A 289 -30.38 24.07 -10.97
CA ASN A 289 -30.54 25.03 -9.88
C ASN A 289 -30.95 24.46 -8.51
N LYS A 290 -29.95 24.38 -7.63
CA LYS A 290 -30.08 24.92 -6.27
C LYS A 290 -28.73 25.47 -5.79
N THR A 291 -28.67 26.79 -5.75
CA THR A 291 -27.65 27.58 -5.07
C THR A 291 -27.88 27.46 -3.57
N THR A 292 -26.88 27.09 -2.78
CA THR A 292 -26.92 27.34 -1.33
C THR A 292 -25.49 27.49 -0.78
N THR A 293 -25.14 28.76 -0.58
CA THR A 293 -24.38 29.39 0.50
C THR A 293 -23.16 28.68 1.13
N ALA A 294 -22.04 29.39 1.07
CA ALA A 294 -20.75 29.08 1.67
C ALA A 294 -20.82 28.92 3.20
N GLN A 295 -20.74 27.68 3.70
CA GLN A 295 -20.18 27.33 5.03
C GLN A 295 -20.07 25.80 5.30
N GLN A 296 -19.88 24.96 4.27
CA GLN A 296 -19.71 23.49 4.43
C GLN A 296 -18.70 22.89 3.43
N GLU A 297 -17.56 23.55 3.18
CA GLU A 297 -16.67 23.19 2.06
C GLU A 297 -15.50 22.24 2.39
N SER A 298 -15.31 21.76 3.63
CA SER A 298 -14.20 20.84 3.92
C SER A 298 -14.44 19.37 3.53
N ALA A 299 -15.69 18.94 3.33
CA ALA A 299 -16.03 17.54 3.00
C ALA A 299 -16.43 17.29 1.53
N SER A 300 -16.57 18.36 0.74
CA SER A 300 -17.18 18.31 -0.61
C SER A 300 -16.18 18.04 -1.75
N TYR A 301 -14.88 18.30 -1.53
CA TYR A 301 -13.88 18.20 -2.60
C TYR A 301 -13.58 16.76 -3.04
N LEU A 302 -13.82 15.74 -2.21
CA LEU A 302 -13.59 14.34 -2.57
C LEU A 302 -14.68 13.74 -3.49
N THR A 303 -15.75 14.49 -3.75
CA THR A 303 -16.96 13.97 -4.39
C THR A 303 -17.07 14.50 -5.82
N GLY A 304 -16.77 13.64 -6.79
CA GLY A 304 -16.94 13.95 -8.21
C GLY A 304 -18.38 14.37 -8.54
N THR A 305 -18.52 15.32 -9.47
CA THR A 305 -19.79 15.98 -9.79
C THR A 305 -20.74 15.16 -10.68
N GLN A 306 -20.36 13.93 -11.09
CA GLN A 306 -21.15 13.08 -11.99
C GLN A 306 -21.37 11.70 -11.37
N GLU A 307 -22.60 11.16 -11.49
CA GLU A 307 -22.89 9.77 -11.11
C GLU A 307 -22.15 8.78 -12.02
N ASN A 308 -20.91 8.45 -11.67
CA ASN A 308 -20.11 7.46 -12.38
C ASN A 308 -20.24 6.08 -11.70
N VAL A 309 -20.62 5.06 -12.48
CA VAL A 309 -20.90 3.70 -11.98
C VAL A 309 -19.83 2.73 -12.48
N LEU A 310 -19.05 2.14 -11.58
CA LEU A 310 -18.07 1.12 -11.93
C LEU A 310 -18.74 -0.26 -11.94
N THR A 311 -18.92 -0.85 -13.12
CA THR A 311 -19.45 -2.22 -13.23
C THR A 311 -18.30 -3.23 -13.34
N LEU A 312 -18.25 -4.19 -12.43
CA LEU A 312 -17.27 -5.28 -12.48
C LEU A 312 -17.59 -6.18 -13.68
N SER A 313 -16.58 -6.41 -14.53
CA SER A 313 -16.72 -7.25 -15.73
C SER A 313 -16.92 -8.73 -15.40
N ARG A 314 -16.41 -9.18 -14.26
CA ARG A 314 -16.53 -10.56 -13.79
C ARG A 314 -17.94 -10.83 -13.25
N ILE A 315 -18.50 -11.96 -13.66
CA ILE A 315 -19.71 -12.52 -13.07
C ILE A 315 -19.30 -13.53 -12.00
N TYR A 316 -19.87 -13.38 -10.80
CA TYR A 316 -19.58 -14.21 -9.64
C TYR A 316 -20.54 -15.39 -9.53
N SER A 317 -20.10 -16.43 -8.82
CA SER A 317 -20.83 -17.69 -8.68
C SER A 317 -22.02 -17.59 -7.72
N ASN A 318 -21.95 -16.69 -6.74
CA ASN A 318 -22.99 -16.48 -5.74
C ASN A 318 -23.01 -15.01 -5.31
N LYS A 319 -24.03 -14.69 -4.51
CA LYS A 319 -24.31 -13.35 -4.00
C LYS A 319 -23.19 -12.86 -3.09
N GLU A 320 -22.77 -13.67 -2.13
CA GLU A 320 -21.79 -13.30 -1.11
C GLU A 320 -20.44 -12.93 -1.72
N ASN A 321 -20.02 -13.64 -2.78
CA ASN A 321 -18.78 -13.35 -3.51
C ASN A 321 -18.89 -12.04 -4.30
N ALA A 322 -20.05 -11.77 -4.93
CA ALA A 322 -20.28 -10.52 -5.65
C ALA A 322 -20.26 -9.32 -4.70
N GLU A 323 -20.90 -9.44 -3.54
CA GLU A 323 -20.93 -8.40 -2.50
C GLU A 323 -19.53 -8.09 -1.97
N ARG A 324 -18.76 -9.12 -1.59
CA ARG A 324 -17.38 -8.93 -1.10
C ARG A 324 -16.48 -8.31 -2.15
N ALA A 325 -16.57 -8.74 -3.40
CA ALA A 325 -15.76 -8.18 -4.47
C ALA A 325 -16.17 -6.73 -4.81
N ALA A 326 -17.47 -6.43 -4.82
CA ALA A 326 -17.95 -5.06 -4.97
C ALA A 326 -17.42 -4.18 -3.83
N LYS A 327 -17.45 -4.67 -2.58
CA LYS A 327 -16.91 -3.96 -1.40
C LYS A 327 -15.41 -3.70 -1.54
N ALA A 328 -14.63 -4.73 -1.88
CA ALA A 328 -13.18 -4.61 -2.04
C ALA A 328 -12.80 -3.59 -3.14
N VAL A 329 -13.52 -3.60 -4.27
CA VAL A 329 -13.29 -2.62 -5.35
C VAL A 329 -13.74 -1.23 -4.93
N TRP A 330 -14.88 -1.11 -4.24
CA TRP A 330 -15.37 0.16 -3.70
C TRP A 330 -14.33 0.79 -2.77
N GLU A 331 -13.84 0.05 -1.79
CA GLU A 331 -12.80 0.53 -0.88
C GLU A 331 -11.52 0.91 -1.63
N LYS A 332 -11.08 0.11 -2.60
CA LYS A 332 -9.91 0.44 -3.42
C LYS A 332 -10.08 1.78 -4.15
N VAL A 333 -11.24 1.99 -4.77
CA VAL A 333 -11.57 3.22 -5.49
C VAL A 333 -11.56 4.41 -4.54
N GLN A 334 -12.17 4.27 -3.36
CA GLN A 334 -12.20 5.34 -2.36
C GLN A 334 -10.78 5.66 -1.83
N ARG A 335 -9.89 4.66 -1.67
CA ARG A 335 -8.49 4.90 -1.27
C ARG A 335 -7.69 5.67 -2.33
N GLY A 336 -7.95 5.37 -3.61
CA GLY A 336 -7.30 6.02 -4.76
C GLY A 336 -7.81 7.42 -5.08
N ALA A 337 -8.94 7.84 -4.49
CA ALA A 337 -9.57 9.12 -4.79
C ALA A 337 -8.64 10.32 -4.57
N ALA A 338 -7.79 10.26 -3.53
CA ALA A 338 -6.71 11.21 -3.35
C ALA A 338 -5.39 10.51 -3.05
N GLN A 339 -4.32 11.10 -3.58
CA GLN A 339 -2.94 10.67 -3.38
C GLN A 339 -2.12 11.85 -2.89
N PHE A 340 -1.19 11.58 -2.00
CA PHE A 340 -0.23 12.57 -1.53
C PHE A 340 1.18 11.98 -1.59
N SER A 341 2.13 12.73 -2.12
CA SER A 341 3.54 12.36 -2.07
C SER A 341 4.37 13.51 -1.53
N ILE A 342 5.41 13.20 -0.76
CA ILE A 342 6.36 14.19 -0.23
C ILE A 342 7.76 13.58 -0.14
N THR A 343 8.79 14.39 -0.44
CA THR A 343 10.18 14.03 -0.14
C THR A 343 10.63 14.76 1.12
N LEU A 344 11.02 13.99 2.12
CA LEU A 344 11.54 14.50 3.39
C LEU A 344 13.02 14.83 3.24
N ALA A 345 13.40 16.02 3.71
CA ALA A 345 14.77 16.51 3.68
C ALA A 345 15.69 15.72 4.63
N LYS A 346 15.12 15.16 5.70
CA LYS A 346 15.81 14.25 6.61
C LYS A 346 15.15 12.87 6.53
N GLY A 347 15.93 11.86 6.18
CA GLY A 347 15.48 10.50 6.02
C GLY A 347 14.91 9.88 7.30
N ARG A 348 13.85 9.10 7.13
CA ARG A 348 13.07 8.41 8.16
C ARG A 348 13.28 6.90 8.04
N ALA A 349 14.33 6.34 8.62
CA ALA A 349 14.58 4.90 8.47
C ALA A 349 13.53 4.02 9.21
N ASP A 350 12.74 4.59 10.11
CA ASP A 350 11.75 3.93 10.95
C ASP A 350 10.39 3.69 10.28
N VAL A 351 10.09 4.36 9.16
CA VAL A 351 8.81 4.21 8.47
C VAL A 351 8.83 3.06 7.48
N TYR A 352 7.67 2.43 7.33
CA TYR A 352 7.44 1.31 6.41
C TYR A 352 5.99 1.36 5.89
N PRO A 353 5.68 0.70 4.77
CA PRO A 353 4.32 0.65 4.23
C PRO A 353 3.28 0.18 5.27
N GLU A 354 2.05 0.69 5.18
CA GLU A 354 0.93 0.60 6.15
C GLU A 354 1.08 1.46 7.42
N THR A 355 2.14 2.26 7.55
CA THR A 355 2.25 3.24 8.65
C THR A 355 1.21 4.37 8.46
N PRO A 356 0.37 4.68 9.47
CA PRO A 356 -0.49 5.85 9.44
C PRO A 356 0.33 7.14 9.45
N ILE A 357 0.04 8.05 8.53
CA ILE A 357 0.65 9.38 8.46
C ILE A 357 -0.40 10.45 8.80
N GLN A 358 -0.02 11.38 9.66
CA GLN A 358 -0.75 12.60 9.92
C GLN A 358 0.01 13.76 9.29
N LEU A 359 -0.66 14.52 8.43
CA LEU A 359 -0.09 15.72 7.80
C LEU A 359 -0.53 16.96 8.59
N LYS A 360 0.37 17.94 8.71
CA LYS A 360 0.10 19.22 9.36
C LYS A 360 0.83 20.37 8.67
N ASP A 361 0.22 21.54 8.73
CA ASP A 361 0.71 22.80 8.14
C ASP A 361 0.65 22.78 6.60
N PHE A 362 -0.19 21.92 6.00
CA PHE A 362 -0.56 21.97 4.59
C PHE A 362 -1.92 22.66 4.43
N LYS A 363 -2.61 22.40 3.32
CA LYS A 363 -3.97 22.89 3.14
C LYS A 363 -4.92 22.14 4.09
N PRO A 364 -5.97 22.78 4.62
CA PRO A 364 -6.92 22.13 5.52
C PRO A 364 -7.54 20.84 4.95
N GLU A 365 -7.73 20.78 3.64
CA GLU A 365 -8.26 19.61 2.93
C GLU A 365 -7.27 18.43 2.91
N ILE A 366 -5.98 18.68 3.09
CA ILE A 366 -4.92 17.67 3.15
C ILE A 366 -4.70 17.23 4.60
N ASP A 367 -4.62 18.19 5.53
CA ASP A 367 -4.39 17.96 6.96
C ASP A 367 -5.57 17.22 7.62
N GLY A 368 -6.79 17.42 7.10
CA GLY A 368 -8.00 16.77 7.60
C GLY A 368 -8.19 15.31 7.15
N ILE A 369 -7.31 14.79 6.29
CA ILE A 369 -7.38 13.41 5.77
C ILE A 369 -6.47 12.50 6.61
N HIS A 370 -6.97 11.32 6.96
CA HIS A 370 -6.12 10.25 7.49
C HIS A 370 -5.38 9.57 6.35
N TRP A 371 -4.05 9.54 6.41
CA TRP A 371 -3.21 8.98 5.34
C TRP A 371 -2.63 7.62 5.75
N THR A 372 -2.48 6.73 4.77
CA THR A 372 -1.77 5.46 4.92
C THR A 372 -0.58 5.45 3.96
N LEU A 373 0.60 5.15 4.48
CA LEU A 373 1.83 5.04 3.70
C LEU A 373 1.80 3.79 2.81
N VAL A 374 1.93 3.95 1.49
CA VAL A 374 1.86 2.83 0.53
C VAL A 374 3.22 2.42 -0.03
N LYS A 375 4.13 3.38 -0.14
CA LYS A 375 5.48 3.16 -0.64
C LYS A 375 6.44 4.10 0.05
N VAL A 376 7.63 3.58 0.36
CA VAL A 376 8.73 4.34 0.92
C VAL A 376 9.93 4.20 0.01
N THR A 377 10.60 5.31 -0.28
CA THR A 377 11.87 5.29 -1.01
C THR A 377 12.91 6.06 -0.21
N HIS A 378 13.86 5.33 0.35
CA HIS A 378 15.02 5.89 1.03
C HIS A 378 16.12 6.14 0.00
N ASN A 379 16.71 7.34 0.01
CA ASN A 379 17.84 7.66 -0.85
C ASN A 379 18.98 8.20 0.00
N LEU A 380 20.16 7.62 -0.18
CA LEU A 380 21.42 8.10 0.37
C LEU A 380 22.36 8.41 -0.79
N ASN A 381 22.66 9.68 -1.02
CA ASN A 381 23.53 10.17 -2.09
C ASN A 381 24.17 11.52 -1.69
N ASP A 382 24.72 12.26 -2.66
CA ASP A 382 25.33 13.59 -2.44
C ASP A 382 24.39 14.63 -1.80
N SER A 383 23.08 14.44 -1.88
CA SER A 383 22.08 15.29 -1.21
C SER A 383 21.80 14.88 0.25
N GLY A 384 22.52 13.87 0.76
CA GLY A 384 22.35 13.31 2.10
C GLY A 384 21.36 12.14 2.13
N PHE A 385 20.78 11.89 3.30
CA PHE A 385 19.74 10.87 3.49
C PHE A 385 18.36 11.52 3.45
N THR A 386 17.59 11.17 2.42
CA THR A 386 16.22 11.63 2.20
C THR A 386 15.24 10.45 2.18
N THR A 387 13.95 10.73 2.34
CA THR A 387 12.91 9.69 2.25
C THR A 387 11.70 10.23 1.52
N SER A 388 11.37 9.62 0.40
CA SER A 388 10.14 9.90 -0.34
C SER A 388 9.02 8.98 0.17
N LEU A 389 7.86 9.58 0.41
CA LEU A 389 6.67 8.91 0.91
C LEU A 389 5.54 9.06 -0.12
N ASP A 390 4.92 7.95 -0.50
CA ASP A 390 3.66 7.95 -1.24
C ASP A 390 2.54 7.48 -0.32
N LEU A 391 1.46 8.26 -0.26
CA LEU A 391 0.34 8.10 0.66
C LEU A 391 -0.99 7.96 -0.11
N GLU A 392 -1.88 7.14 0.43
CA GLU A 392 -3.27 7.03 0.00
C GLU A 392 -4.23 7.32 1.16
N ILE A 393 -5.50 7.59 0.86
CA ILE A 393 -6.52 7.83 1.89
C ILE A 393 -6.69 6.57 2.74
N LYS A 394 -6.67 6.73 4.06
CA LYS A 394 -7.16 5.73 5.00
C LYS A 394 -8.69 5.83 5.05
N ILE A 395 -9.37 4.73 4.76
CA ILE A 395 -10.82 4.63 4.92
C ILE A 395 -11.08 4.05 6.31
N ASP A 396 -11.77 4.80 7.16
CA ASP A 396 -12.28 4.25 8.42
C ASP A 396 -13.51 3.36 8.14
N ASP A 397 -13.68 2.31 8.94
CA ASP A 397 -14.65 1.22 8.71
C ASP A 397 -16.03 1.75 8.29
N VAL A 398 -16.44 1.45 7.05
CA VAL A 398 -17.74 1.87 6.51
C VAL A 398 -18.83 0.88 6.94
N GLU A 399 -19.86 1.38 7.62
CA GLU A 399 -21.05 0.59 7.97
C GLU A 399 -21.88 0.29 6.70
N ILE A 400 -22.05 -1.00 6.39
CA ILE A 400 -22.87 -1.47 5.27
C ILE A 400 -24.30 -1.73 5.76
N LYS A 401 -25.29 -1.08 5.12
CA LYS A 401 -26.70 -1.37 5.36
C LYS A 401 -27.30 -2.08 4.16
N THR A 402 -27.93 -3.23 4.40
CA THR A 402 -28.61 -3.99 3.36
C THR A 402 -30.07 -3.55 3.30
N GLU A 403 -30.47 -2.89 2.20
CA GLU A 403 -31.89 -2.74 1.89
C GLU A 403 -32.34 -3.95 1.07
N ILE A 404 -33.18 -4.80 1.68
CA ILE A 404 -33.85 -5.86 0.95
C ILE A 404 -35.07 -5.20 0.29
N PRO A 405 -35.20 -5.19 -1.05
CA PRO A 405 -36.41 -4.69 -1.69
C PRO A 405 -37.60 -5.50 -1.19
N LYS A 406 -38.65 -4.78 -0.78
CA LYS A 406 -39.93 -5.36 -0.32
C LYS A 406 -40.61 -6.20 -1.39
#